data_AF-A0AAV9XSJ6-F1
#
_entry.id   AF-A0AAV9XSJ6-F1
#
_cell.length_a   1.000
_cell.length_b   1.000
_cell.length_c   1.000
_cell.angle_alpha   90.00
_cell.angle_beta   90.00
_cell.angle_gamma   90.00
#
_symmetry.space_group_name_H-M   'P 1'
#
loop_
_entity.id
_entity.type
_entity.pdbx_description
1 polymer ?
#
loop_
_entity_poly.entity_id
_entity_poly.type
_entity_poly.pdbx_seq_one_letter_code
_entity_poly.pdbx_strand_id
1 'polypeptide(L)' 'MRYKGTLISFDEYMNFLLGDCEEWIDDDKKGKLGKVFIRCNNVLYISQVEGNNTESNVSNPNTE' A
#
# COMPACT_ATOMS: atom_id res chain seq x y z
N MET A 1 10.11 4.07 -10.74
CA MET A 1 9.88 4.47 -9.33
C MET A 1 8.73 3.68 -8.75
N ARG A 2 8.84 3.20 -7.52
CA ARG A 2 7.82 2.43 -6.80
C ARG A 2 7.81 2.86 -5.33
N TYR A 3 6.63 2.81 -4.74
CA TYR A 3 6.43 3.04 -3.32
C TYR A 3 6.03 1.72 -2.66
N LYS A 4 6.72 1.35 -1.59
CA LYS A 4 6.37 0.18 -0.77
C LYS A 4 6.06 0.66 0.63
N GLY A 5 4.91 0.29 1.16
CA GLY A 5 4.50 0.68 2.51
C GLY A 5 3.25 -0.07 2.94
N THR A 6 2.84 0.16 4.17
CA THR A 6 1.62 -0.41 4.73
C THR A 6 0.43 0.41 4.26
N LEU A 7 -0.55 -0.21 3.62
CA LEU A 7 -1.80 0.46 3.25
C LEU A 7 -2.59 0.80 4.53
N ILE A 8 -2.76 2.10 4.81
CA ILE A 8 -3.55 2.58 5.95
C ILE A 8 -5.01 2.78 5.53
N SER A 9 -5.24 3.45 4.41
CA SER A 9 -6.58 3.72 3.89
C SER A 9 -6.56 4.03 2.40
N PHE A 10 -7.71 3.89 1.75
CA PHE A 10 -7.93 4.28 0.36
C PHE A 10 -9.34 4.87 0.19
N ASP A 11 -9.61 5.51 -0.95
CA ASP A 11 -10.94 6.02 -1.31
C ASP A 11 -11.44 5.45 -2.66
N GLU A 12 -12.69 5.77 -3.02
CA GLU A 12 -13.33 5.34 -4.27
C GLU A 12 -12.64 5.86 -5.53
N TYR A 13 -11.91 6.97 -5.40
CA TYR A 13 -11.11 7.54 -6.49
C TYR A 13 -9.75 6.86 -6.63
N MET A 14 -9.42 5.89 -5.78
CA MET A 14 -8.13 5.20 -5.72
C MET A 14 -6.98 6.15 -5.35
N ASN A 15 -7.22 7.09 -4.44
CA ASN A 15 -6.14 7.71 -3.69
C ASN A 15 -5.74 6.82 -2.51
N PHE A 16 -4.46 6.83 -2.13
CA PHE A 16 -3.91 5.93 -1.11
C PHE A 16 -3.18 6.68 -0.02
N LEU A 17 -3.38 6.25 1.22
CA LEU A 17 -2.55 6.62 2.35
C LEU A 17 -1.67 5.43 2.73
N LEU A 18 -0.37 5.58 2.55
CA LEU A 18 0.62 4.58 2.97
C LEU A 18 1.33 5.04 4.25
N GLY A 19 1.55 4.09 5.16
CA GLY A 19 2.43 4.21 6.33
C GLY A 19 3.76 3.53 6.08
N ASP A 20 4.79 3.94 6.83
CA ASP A 20 6.16 3.39 6.76
C ASP A 20 6.67 3.24 5.32
N CYS A 21 6.28 4.17 4.45
CA CYS A 21 6.53 4.13 3.02
C CYS A 21 8.02 4.30 2.73
N GLU A 22 8.51 3.51 1.79
CA GLU A 22 9.86 3.53 1.28
C GLU A 22 9.84 3.80 -0.23
N GLU A 23 10.78 4.61 -0.69
CA GLU A 23 10.95 4.94 -2.10
C GLU A 23 11.96 4.00 -2.75
N TRP A 24 11.58 3.48 -3.92
CA TRP A 24 12.40 2.58 -4.74
C TRP A 24 12.53 3.14 -6.16
N ILE A 25 13.75 3.31 -6.64
CA ILE A 25 14.07 3.75 -8.01
C ILE A 25 15.08 2.77 -8.58
N ASP A 26 14.76 2.20 -9.75
CA ASP A 26 15.58 1.19 -10.43
C ASP A 26 15.99 0.02 -9.51
N ASP A 27 15.00 -0.49 -8.76
CA ASP A 27 15.14 -1.55 -7.75
C ASP A 27 16.05 -1.24 -6.55
N ASP A 28 16.63 -0.04 -6.49
CA ASP A 28 17.35 0.46 -5.33
C ASP A 28 16.41 1.21 -4.38
N LYS A 29 16.49 0.85 -3.09
CA LYS A 29 15.87 1.60 -2.01
C LYS A 29 16.59 2.94 -1.83
N LYS A 30 15.89 4.04 -2.07
CA LYS A 30 16.45 5.40 -1.94
C LYS A 30 16.26 5.98 -0.54
N GLY A 31 15.18 5.64 0.15
CA GLY A 31 14.94 6.12 1.52
C GLY A 31 13.58 5.75 2.10
N LYS A 32 13.40 6.09 3.37
CA LYS A 32 12.10 6.04 4.06
C LYS A 32 11.44 7.41 4.00
N LEU A 33 10.18 7.43 3.59
CA LEU A 33 9.32 8.61 3.50
C LEU A 33 8.32 8.68 4.67
N GLY A 34 8.04 7.56 5.34
CA GLY A 34 7.07 7.53 6.45
C GLY A 34 5.63 7.53 5.93
N LYS A 35 4.82 8.53 6.32
CA LYS A 35 3.42 8.62 5.87
C LYS A 35 3.32 9.37 4.54
N VAL A 36 2.75 8.71 3.52
CA VAL A 36 2.69 9.24 2.15
C VAL A 36 1.25 9.15 1.63
N PHE A 37 0.80 10.23 0.97
CA PHE A 37 -0.46 10.26 0.24
C PHE A 37 -0.19 10.18 -1.27
N ILE A 38 -0.76 9.17 -1.94
CA ILE A 38 -0.60 8.93 -3.37
C ILE A 38 -1.92 9.25 -4.07
N ARG A 39 -1.86 10.11 -5.08
CA ARG A 39 -3.02 10.45 -5.92
C ARG A 39 -3.25 9.38 -6.99
N CYS A 40 -4.51 9.11 -7.26
CA CYS A 40 -4.96 8.07 -8.19
C CYS A 40 -4.35 8.15 -9.59
N ASN A 41 -4.21 9.35 -10.14
CA ASN A 41 -3.70 9.56 -11.50
C ASN A 41 -2.20 9.26 -11.66
N ASN A 42 -1.50 8.96 -10.56
CA ASN A 42 -0.09 8.58 -10.56
C ASN A 42 0.11 7.07 -10.35
N VAL A 43 -0.97 6.29 -10.25
CA VAL A 43 -0.91 4.85 -10.00
C VAL A 43 -1.06 4.08 -11.31
N LEU A 44 -0.04 3.30 -11.66
CA LEU A 44 -0.07 2.41 -12.82
C LEU A 44 -0.63 1.03 -12.45
N TYR A 45 -0.16 0.46 -11.34
CA TYR A 45 -0.65 -0.80 -10.79
C TYR A 45 -0.31 -0.90 -9.31
N ILE A 46 -0.97 -1.85 -8.65
CA ILE A 46 -0.77 -2.18 -7.24
C ILE A 46 -0.48 -3.67 -7.16
N SER A 47 0.48 -4.06 -6.32
CA SER A 47 0.83 -5.45 -6.08
C SER A 47 1.08 -5.66 -4.59
N GLN A 48 0.67 -6.82 -4.07
CA GLN A 48 1.07 -7.24 -2.73
C GLN A 48 2.59 -7.42 -2.68
N VAL A 49 3.19 -7.12 -1.52
CA VAL A 49 4.61 -7.46 -1.28
C VAL A 49 4.68 -8.95 -0.96
N GLU A 50 5.48 -9.70 -1.71
CA GLU A 50 5.73 -11.12 -1.43
C GLU A 50 6.56 -11.24 -0.14
N GLY A 51 5.87 -11.57 0.95
CA GLY A 51 6.47 -11.75 2.28
C GLY A 51 5.53 -11.30 3.39
N ASN A 52 5.03 -12.28 4.16
CA ASN A 52 4.07 -12.22 5.28
C ASN A 52 2.60 -12.40 4.86
N ASN A 53 2.19 -13.68 4.79
CA ASN A 53 0.83 -14.12 5.09
C ASN A 53 0.51 -13.71 6.53
N THR A 54 -0.05 -12.52 6.73
CA THR A 54 -0.80 -12.24 7.95
C THR A 54 -2.25 -12.47 7.60
N GLU A 55 -2.76 -13.65 7.95
CA GLU A 55 -4.18 -13.99 7.88
C GLU A 55 -4.97 -12.96 8.71
N SER A 56 -5.48 -11.92 8.06
CA SER A 56 -6.56 -11.13 8.64
C SER A 56 -7.80 -11.99 8.60
N ASN A 57 -8.11 -12.64 9.72
CA ASN A 57 -9.42 -13.18 10.04
C ASN A 57 -10.47 -12.07 9.87
N VAL A 58 -11.04 -11.95 8.67
CA VAL A 58 -12.30 -11.23 8.48
C VAL A 58 -13.38 -12.24 8.88
N SER A 59 -13.70 -12.28 10.17
CA SER A 59 -14.95 -12.89 10.63
C SER A 59 -16.09 -12.11 9.98
N ASN A 60 -16.63 -12.64 8.89
CA ASN A 60 -17.82 -12.12 8.22
C ASN A 60 -18.97 -12.16 9.24
N PRO A 61 -19.53 -11.01 9.69
CA PRO A 61 -20.65 -11.02 10.63
C PRO A 61 -21.99 -11.34 9.97
N ASN A 62 -22.02 -11.62 8.66
CA ASN A 62 -23.26 -11.94 7.95
C ASN A 62 -23.24 -13.39 7.46
N THR A 63 -23.50 -14.32 8.36
CA THR A 63 -24.13 -15.60 8.03
C THR A 63 -25.38 -15.72 8.91
N GLU A 64 -26.53 -15.57 8.26
CA GLU A 64 -27.93 -15.59 8.76
C GLU A 64 -28.43 -14.39 9.57
#